data_AF-A0A6I3WPQ8-F1
#
_entry.id   AF-A0A6I3WPQ8-F1
#
_cell.length_a   1.000
_cell.length_b   1.000
_cell.length_c   1.000
_cell.angle_alpha   90.00
_cell.angle_beta   90.00
_cell.angle_gamma   90.00
#
_symmetry.space_group_name_H-M   'P 1'
#
loop_
_entity.id
_entity.type
_entity.pdbx_description
1 polymer ?
#
loop_
_entity_poly.entity_id
_entity_poly.type
_entity_poly.pdbx_seq_one_letter_code
_entity_poly.pdbx_strand_id
1 'polypeptide(L)'
;MDLSKVSKGGMVFIGGSVLFVIASFLSWFSISLGFGIDGSANGFDVGFLWCTLWFIAFLAGAVILALPAFGVAAPKIPPVAFLAVGALGAFFVILKLLIG
;
A
#
# COMPACT_ATOMS: atom_id res chain seq x y z
N MET A 1 6.84 -2.92 22.73
CA MET A 1 7.59 -2.62 21.49
C MET A 1 8.01 -1.16 21.58
N ASP A 2 9.31 -0.87 21.58
CA ASP A 2 9.81 0.50 21.74
C ASP A 2 9.82 1.22 20.38
N LEU A 3 8.77 1.98 20.11
CA LEU A 3 8.56 2.72 18.86
C LEU A 3 9.43 3.97 18.74
N SER A 4 10.13 4.37 19.80
CA SER A 4 11.05 5.53 19.77
C SER A 4 12.23 5.32 18.81
N LYS A 5 12.53 4.07 18.47
CA LYS A 5 13.60 3.67 17.53
C LYS A 5 13.22 3.84 16.06
N VAL A 6 11.94 4.07 15.77
CA VAL A 6 11.44 4.31 14.41
C VAL A 6 11.37 5.82 14.18
N SER A 7 12.00 6.30 13.10
CA SER A 7 11.95 7.73 12.75
C SER A 7 10.50 8.20 12.53
N LYS A 8 10.22 9.49 12.73
CA LYS A 8 8.89 10.07 12.48
C LYS A 8 8.37 9.75 11.07
N GLY A 9 9.25 9.86 10.06
CA GLY A 9 8.93 9.48 8.68
C GLY A 9 8.66 7.98 8.51
N GLY A 10 9.38 7.13 9.23
CA GLY A 10 9.13 5.69 9.26
C GLY A 10 7.77 5.33 9.87
N MET A 11 7.34 6.03 10.93
CA MET A 11 6.00 5.85 11.51
C MET A 11 4.88 6.24 10.54
N VAL A 12 5.08 7.34 9.78
CA VAL A 12 4.13 7.74 8.73
C VAL A 12 4.05 6.69 7.63
N PHE A 13 5.18 6.15 7.18
CA PHE A 13 5.19 5.09 6.16
C PHE A 13 4.52 3.80 6.66
N ILE A 14 4.80 3.37 7.90
CA ILE A 14 4.15 2.19 8.49
C ILE A 14 2.63 2.41 8.58
N GLY A 15 2.19 3.58 9.07
CA GLY A 15 0.77 3.94 9.11
C GLY A 15 0.13 3.94 7.72
N GLY A 16 0.80 4.54 6.72
CA GLY A 16 0.37 4.54 5.33
C GLY A 16 0.31 3.13 4.71
N SER A 17 1.24 2.25 5.07
CA SER A 17 1.25 0.86 4.62
C SER A 17 0.09 0.08 5.18
N VAL A 18 -0.24 0.27 6.46
CA VAL A 18 -1.42 -0.34 7.10
C VAL A 18 -2.71 0.14 6.42
N LEU A 19 -2.81 1.46 6.17
CA LEU A 19 -3.95 2.03 5.44
C LEU A 19 -4.05 1.46 4.02
N PHE A 20 -2.93 1.32 3.30
CA PHE A 20 -2.91 0.75 1.97
C PHE A 20 -3.34 -0.72 1.96
N VAL A 21 -2.90 -1.51 2.96
CA VAL A 21 -3.34 -2.90 3.14
C VAL A 21 -4.85 -2.96 3.31
N ILE A 22 -5.42 -2.14 4.22
CA ILE A 22 -6.87 -2.09 4.43
C ILE A 22 -7.59 -1.67 3.14
N ALA A 23 -7.09 -0.61 2.48
CA ALA A 23 -7.64 -0.10 1.23
C ALA A 23 -7.66 -1.18 0.13
N SER A 24 -6.66 -2.06 0.07
CA SER A 24 -6.56 -3.10 -0.97
C SER A 24 -7.71 -4.12 -0.93
N PHE A 25 -8.37 -4.29 0.22
CA PHE A 25 -9.52 -5.20 0.39
C PHE A 25 -10.87 -4.50 0.30
N LEU A 26 -10.90 -3.17 0.32
CA LEU A 26 -12.12 -2.41 0.09
C LEU A 26 -12.51 -2.47 -1.39
N SER A 27 -13.81 -2.49 -1.66
CA SER A 27 -14.31 -2.39 -3.04
C SER A 27 -13.98 -1.00 -3.59
N TRP A 28 -13.21 -0.96 -4.67
CA TRP A 28 -12.84 0.27 -5.36
C TRP A 28 -13.86 0.62 -6.42
N PHE A 29 -14.51 -0.41 -6.98
CA PHE A 29 -15.53 -0.28 -8.00
C PHE A 29 -16.77 -1.04 -7.56
N SER A 30 -17.92 -0.40 -7.67
CA SER A 30 -19.22 -1.06 -7.61
C SER A 30 -19.98 -0.73 -8.88
N ILE A 31 -20.49 -1.76 -9.54
CA ILE A 31 -21.35 -1.63 -10.71
C ILE A 31 -22.70 -2.25 -10.33
N SER A 32 -23.76 -1.45 -10.43
CA SER A 32 -25.14 -1.92 -10.33
C SER A 32 -25.77 -1.82 -11.72
N LEU A 33 -26.08 -2.97 -12.33
CA LEU A 33 -26.63 -3.03 -13.71
C LEU A 33 -28.16 -2.98 -13.75
N GLY A 34 -28.83 -2.82 -12.60
CA GLY A 34 -30.27 -3.03 -12.46
C GLY A 34 -30.62 -4.53 -12.58
N PHE A 35 -31.79 -4.93 -12.06
CA PHE A 35 -32.25 -6.35 -11.93
C PHE A 35 -31.57 -7.22 -10.85
N GLY A 36 -31.01 -6.61 -9.80
CA GLY A 36 -30.45 -7.35 -8.66
C GLY A 36 -29.07 -7.97 -8.91
N ILE A 37 -28.42 -7.58 -10.01
CA ILE A 37 -27.03 -7.95 -10.31
C ILE A 37 -26.13 -6.78 -9.89
N ASP A 38 -25.54 -6.92 -8.70
CA ASP A 38 -24.52 -6.04 -8.18
C ASP A 38 -23.16 -6.75 -8.24
N GLY A 39 -22.17 -6.08 -8.83
CA GLY A 39 -20.78 -6.55 -8.87
C GLY A 39 -19.87 -5.57 -8.15
N SER A 40 -19.01 -6.06 -7.25
CA SER A 40 -17.96 -5.27 -6.63
C SER A 40 -16.58 -5.84 -6.97
N ALA A 41 -15.63 -4.94 -7.22
CA ALA A 41 -14.23 -5.28 -7.47
C ALA A 41 -13.33 -4.47 -6.53
N ASN A 42 -12.36 -5.15 -5.92
CA ASN A 42 -11.32 -4.55 -5.08
C ASN A 42 -10.03 -4.34 -5.89
N GLY A 43 -9.00 -3.77 -5.26
CA GLY A 43 -7.74 -3.46 -5.94
C GLY A 43 -7.05 -4.69 -6.58
N PHE A 44 -7.19 -5.88 -5.99
CA PHE A 44 -6.57 -7.10 -6.53
C PHE A 44 -7.23 -7.60 -7.82
N ASP A 45 -8.53 -7.33 -8.01
CA ASP A 45 -9.26 -7.69 -9.24
C ASP A 45 -8.75 -6.91 -10.45
N VAL A 46 -8.05 -5.80 -10.20
CA VAL A 46 -7.55 -4.88 -11.21
C VAL A 46 -6.23 -5.33 -11.82
N GLY A 47 -5.53 -6.27 -11.17
CA GLY A 47 -4.32 -6.91 -11.66
C GLY A 47 -3.02 -6.42 -11.02
N PHE A 48 -1.93 -7.10 -11.38
CA PHE A 48 -0.65 -7.01 -10.67
C PHE A 48 -0.06 -5.59 -10.62
N LEU A 49 -0.07 -4.86 -11.73
CA LEU A 49 0.51 -3.51 -11.83
C LEU A 49 -0.25 -2.47 -11.00
N TRP A 50 -1.54 -2.68 -10.77
CA TRP A 50 -2.44 -1.66 -10.20
C TRP A 50 -2.60 -1.77 -8.69
N CYS A 51 -2.46 -2.98 -8.13
CA CYS A 51 -2.55 -3.19 -6.69
C CYS A 51 -1.45 -4.11 -6.15
N THR A 52 -1.30 -5.32 -6.70
CA THR A 52 -0.41 -6.34 -6.11
C THR A 52 1.05 -5.90 -6.01
N LEU A 53 1.60 -5.24 -7.05
CA LEU A 53 2.97 -4.73 -7.05
C LEU A 53 3.19 -3.73 -5.92
N TRP A 54 2.28 -2.76 -5.78
CA TRP A 54 2.37 -1.72 -4.76
C TRP A 54 2.15 -2.31 -3.37
N PHE A 55 1.22 -3.25 -3.23
CA PHE A 55 0.98 -3.98 -2.00
C PHE A 55 2.24 -4.66 -1.49
N ILE A 56 2.94 -5.40 -2.36
CA ILE A 56 4.22 -6.05 -2.01
C ILE A 56 5.26 -5.00 -1.64
N ALA A 57 5.35 -3.89 -2.38
CA ALA A 57 6.33 -2.83 -2.12
C ALA A 57 6.09 -2.10 -0.78
N PHE A 58 4.83 -1.79 -0.45
CA PHE A 58 4.44 -1.23 0.85
C PHE A 58 4.74 -2.21 1.99
N LEU A 59 4.42 -3.49 1.81
CA LEU A 59 4.71 -4.53 2.80
C LEU A 59 6.22 -4.67 3.04
N ALA A 60 7.01 -4.75 1.96
CA ALA A 60 8.46 -4.84 2.04
C ALA A 60 9.06 -3.61 2.73
N GLY A 61 8.60 -2.41 2.39
CA GLY A 61 9.04 -1.18 3.04
C GLY A 61 8.70 -1.15 4.54
N ALA A 62 7.49 -1.60 4.90
CA ALA A 62 7.05 -1.66 6.29
C ALA A 62 7.88 -2.65 7.10
N VAL A 63 8.20 -3.83 6.53
CA VAL A 63 9.09 -4.82 7.15
C VAL A 63 10.48 -4.22 7.37
N ILE A 64 11.07 -3.58 6.37
CA ILE A 64 12.42 -2.98 6.47
C ILE A 64 12.48 -1.93 7.59
N LEU A 65 11.41 -1.13 7.77
CA LEU A 65 11.33 -0.14 8.84
C LEU A 65 11.04 -0.76 10.22
N ALA A 66 10.39 -1.92 10.26
CA ALA A 66 10.05 -2.62 11.50
C ALA A 66 11.19 -3.51 12.01
N LEU A 67 12.00 -4.13 11.14
CA LEU A 67 13.11 -5.03 11.49
C LEU A 67 14.07 -4.47 12.57
N PRO A 68 14.49 -3.18 12.54
CA PRO A 68 15.34 -2.60 13.57
C PRO A 68 14.69 -2.59 14.97
N ALA A 69 13.36 -2.51 15.05
CA ALA A 69 12.64 -2.57 16.32
C ALA A 69 12.72 -3.96 16.98
N PHE A 70 13.01 -5.00 16.19
CA PHE A 70 13.23 -6.37 16.64
C PHE A 70 14.71 -6.73 16.81
N GLY A 71 15.63 -5.76 16.67
CA GLY A 71 17.07 -6.00 16.76
C GLY A 71 17.66 -6.71 15.52
N VAL A 72 16.91 -6.77 14.41
CA VAL A 72 17.39 -7.36 13.15
C VAL A 72 17.93 -6.25 12.26
N ALA A 73 19.11 -6.47 11.67
CA ALA A 73 19.69 -5.53 10.72
C ALA A 73 18.83 -5.46 9.44
N ALA A 74 18.39 -4.26 9.10
CA ALA A 74 17.60 -4.02 7.90
C ALA A 74 18.50 -3.52 6.74
N PRO A 75 18.18 -3.87 5.48
CA PRO A 75 18.82 -3.27 4.31
C PRO A 75 18.68 -1.75 4.33
N LYS A 76 19.78 -1.02 4.08
CA LYS A 76 19.75 0.44 3.97
C LYS A 76 19.17 0.85 2.61
N ILE A 77 17.92 1.29 2.62
CA ILE A 77 17.28 1.85 1.43
C ILE A 77 17.24 3.38 1.55
N PRO A 78 17.51 4.13 0.46
CA PRO A 78 17.38 5.58 0.46
C PRO A 78 15.98 6.02 0.91
N PRO A 79 15.84 7.05 1.77
CA PRO A 79 14.53 7.58 2.16
C PRO A 79 13.63 7.95 0.97
N VAL A 80 14.23 8.38 -0.14
CA VAL A 80 13.53 8.72 -1.38
C VAL A 80 12.80 7.53 -2.00
N ALA A 81 13.26 6.29 -1.76
CA ALA A 81 12.62 5.10 -2.31
C ALA A 81 11.27 4.82 -1.64
N PHE A 82 11.14 5.02 -0.33
CA PHE A 82 9.88 4.90 0.39
C PHE A 82 8.87 5.95 -0.11
N LEU A 83 9.34 7.18 -0.34
CA LEU A 83 8.53 8.23 -0.93
C LEU A 83 8.11 7.89 -2.36
N ALA A 84 9.03 7.39 -3.18
CA ALA A 84 8.76 7.00 -4.56
C ALA A 84 7.74 5.85 -4.64
N VAL A 85 7.89 4.81 -3.82
CA VAL A 85 6.91 3.70 -3.74
C VAL A 85 5.55 4.20 -3.31
N GLY A 86 5.49 5.08 -2.30
CA GLY A 86 4.24 5.67 -1.84
C GLY A 86 3.56 6.54 -2.90
N ALA A 87 4.31 7.43 -3.52
CA ALA A 87 3.82 8.35 -4.55
C ALA A 87 3.40 7.61 -5.84
N LEU A 88 4.20 6.65 -6.30
CA LEU A 88 3.87 5.84 -7.47
C LEU A 88 2.66 4.96 -7.20
N GLY A 89 2.60 4.29 -6.05
CA GLY A 89 1.42 3.49 -5.67
C GLY A 89 0.14 4.32 -5.66
N ALA A 90 0.15 5.49 -5.03
CA ALA A 90 -0.99 6.40 -5.04
C ALA A 90 -1.32 6.88 -6.47
N PHE A 91 -0.31 7.26 -7.26
CA PHE A 91 -0.48 7.72 -8.63
C PHE A 91 -1.12 6.65 -9.52
N PHE A 92 -0.65 5.41 -9.47
CA PHE A 92 -1.18 4.32 -10.29
C PHE A 92 -2.60 3.92 -9.86
N VAL A 93 -2.90 3.93 -8.55
CA VAL A 93 -4.27 3.72 -8.07
C VAL A 93 -5.20 4.81 -8.58
N ILE A 94 -4.82 6.09 -8.47
CA ILE A 94 -5.60 7.22 -8.99
C ILE A 94 -5.77 7.10 -10.51
N LEU A 95 -4.69 6.81 -11.23
CA LEU A 95 -4.75 6.68 -12.69
C LEU A 95 -5.70 5.55 -13.09
N LYS A 96 -5.72 4.43 -12.36
CA LYS A 96 -6.66 3.35 -12.61
C LYS A 96 -8.11 3.75 -12.34
N LEU A 97 -8.35 4.49 -11.25
CA LEU A 97 -9.68 5.04 -10.94
C LEU A 97 -10.18 6.00 -12.03
N LEU A 98 -9.28 6.74 -12.69
CA LEU A 98 -9.64 7.68 -13.77
C LEU A 98 -9.94 6.99 -15.10
N ILE A 99 -9.25 5.91 -15.43
CA ILE A 99 -9.41 5.22 -16.73
C ILE A 99 -10.50 4.14 -16.73
N GLY A 100 -10.95 3.68 -15.56
CA GLY A 100 -11.86 2.53 -15.43
C GLY A 100 -11.10 1.21 -15.47
#